data_AF-A0A849S1J8-F1
#
_entry.id   AF-A0A849S1J8-F1
#
_cell.length_a   1.000
_cell.length_b   1.000
_cell.length_c   1.000
_cell.angle_alpha   90.00
_cell.angle_beta   90.00
_cell.angle_gamma   90.00
#
_symmetry.space_group_name_H-M   'P 1'
#
loop_
_entity.id
_entity.type
_entity.pdbx_description
1 polymer ?
#
loop_
_entity_poly.entity_id
_entity_poly.type
_entity_poly.pdbx_seq_one_letter_code
_entity_poly.pdbx_strand_id
1 'polypeptide(L)'
;MAPDQQQAHELQEAGTRIQDQVGKYGGARAAALAWLVAFLQEHVATYSAGDWQNRWWETLRFCRDGGLGPEEPRLSNLRSVTRSLPGRLAGPYDPIRLYPGPADREWMEGLQGVWLTNVQHYVTGGEVPTGDQPVNFKVQKGTPGMVVTVPNDDAAFAYQLIHLLAEFGPRLGQCRYCTTIYLAGRSDKLYCAAVCQAMQYKRAHPKTQGAKTRKPTVKGKTKPTLNKRGKRHGTKR
;
A
#
# COMPACT_ATOMS: atom_id res chain seq x y z
N MET A 1 1.44 -25.71 -20.28
CA MET A 1 2.14 -24.41 -20.40
C MET A 1 3.57 -24.63 -19.98
N ALA A 2 4.56 -24.09 -20.70
CA ALA A 2 5.96 -24.24 -20.29
C ALA A 2 6.22 -23.43 -18.99
N PRO A 3 7.12 -23.85 -18.09
CA PRO A 3 7.42 -23.13 -16.84
C PRO A 3 7.72 -21.64 -17.03
N ASP A 4 8.48 -21.30 -18.07
CA ASP A 4 8.82 -19.91 -18.42
C ASP A 4 7.59 -19.07 -18.78
N GLN A 5 6.62 -19.67 -19.47
CA GLN A 5 5.37 -18.99 -19.83
C GLN A 5 4.51 -18.75 -18.59
N GLN A 6 4.48 -19.70 -17.66
CA GLN A 6 3.79 -19.54 -16.39
C GLN A 6 4.39 -18.42 -15.56
N GLN A 7 5.71 -18.38 -15.44
CA GLN A 7 6.40 -17.32 -14.71
C GLN A 7 6.17 -15.94 -15.33
N ALA A 8 6.20 -15.84 -16.66
CA ALA A 8 5.91 -14.59 -17.35
C ALA A 8 4.47 -14.10 -17.07
N HIS A 9 3.52 -15.02 -17.04
CA HIS A 9 2.12 -14.74 -16.70
C HIS A 9 1.98 -14.24 -15.25
N GLU A 10 2.55 -14.94 -14.28
CA GLU A 10 2.50 -14.54 -12.86
C GLU A 10 3.10 -13.14 -12.63
N LEU A 11 4.23 -12.84 -13.28
CA LEU A 11 4.84 -11.51 -13.22
C LEU A 11 3.96 -10.42 -13.84
N GLN A 12 3.22 -10.75 -14.89
CA GLN A 12 2.26 -9.82 -15.48
C GLN A 12 1.11 -9.53 -14.52
N GLU A 13 0.51 -10.57 -13.93
CA GLU A 13 -0.56 -10.41 -12.94
C GLU A 13 -0.11 -9.63 -11.70
N ALA A 14 1.09 -9.92 -11.20
CA ALA A 14 1.71 -9.16 -10.12
C ALA A 14 1.87 -7.68 -10.47
N GLY A 15 2.23 -7.38 -11.73
CA GLY A 15 2.29 -6.01 -12.25
C GLY A 15 0.94 -5.31 -12.17
N THR A 16 -0.13 -5.98 -12.60
CA THR A 16 -1.50 -5.47 -12.51
C THR A 16 -1.88 -5.16 -11.07
N ARG A 17 -1.61 -6.08 -10.12
CA ARG A 17 -1.93 -5.87 -8.69
C ARG A 17 -1.23 -4.65 -8.08
N ILE A 18 0.03 -4.40 -8.45
CA ILE A 18 0.76 -3.19 -8.03
C ILE A 18 0.13 -1.93 -8.67
N GLN A 19 -0.36 -2.03 -9.91
CA GLN A 19 -0.87 -0.92 -10.71
C GLN A 19 -2.36 -0.62 -10.52
N ASP A 20 -3.15 -1.48 -9.87
CA ASP A 20 -4.59 -1.27 -9.67
C ASP A 20 -4.91 0.06 -8.94
N GLN A 21 -3.91 0.69 -8.32
CA GLN A 21 -4.04 1.97 -7.62
C GLN A 21 -3.56 3.19 -8.44
N VAL A 22 -3.22 3.05 -9.73
CA VAL A 22 -2.71 4.13 -10.59
C VAL A 22 -3.60 5.38 -10.55
N GLY A 23 -4.91 5.21 -10.73
CA GLY A 23 -5.86 6.32 -10.75
C GLY A 23 -5.94 7.08 -9.42
N LYS A 24 -5.64 6.41 -8.30
CA LYS A 24 -5.67 7.00 -6.96
C LYS A 24 -4.43 7.85 -6.65
N TYR A 25 -3.27 7.48 -7.20
CA TYR A 25 -2.00 8.16 -6.89
C TYR A 25 -1.44 9.02 -8.02
N GLY A 26 -2.10 9.04 -9.17
CA GLY A 26 -1.77 9.89 -10.31
C GLY A 26 -0.67 9.33 -11.21
N GLY A 27 -0.51 8.00 -11.24
CA GLY A 27 0.50 7.34 -12.08
C GLY A 27 0.98 6.01 -11.51
N ALA A 28 1.61 5.20 -12.37
CA ALA A 28 2.11 3.87 -12.04
C ALA A 28 3.23 3.91 -10.98
N ARG A 29 4.20 4.82 -11.11
CA ARG A 29 5.31 4.97 -10.17
C ARG A 29 4.85 5.37 -8.77
N ALA A 30 3.90 6.30 -8.67
CA ALA A 30 3.30 6.68 -7.40
C ALA A 30 2.46 5.53 -6.79
N ALA A 31 1.74 4.77 -7.60
CA ALA A 31 1.03 3.58 -7.14
C ALA A 31 1.99 2.50 -6.63
N ALA A 32 3.12 2.30 -7.29
CA ALA A 32 4.15 1.38 -6.85
C ALA A 32 4.80 1.81 -5.52
N LEU A 33 5.05 3.11 -5.31
CA LEU A 33 5.50 3.59 -4.00
C LEU A 33 4.45 3.35 -2.91
N ALA A 34 3.17 3.58 -3.22
CA ALA A 34 2.09 3.32 -2.27
C ALA A 34 1.95 1.83 -1.94
N TRP A 35 2.10 0.95 -2.93
CA TRP A 35 2.18 -0.50 -2.74
C TRP A 35 3.38 -0.86 -1.86
N LEU A 36 4.57 -0.34 -2.16
CA LEU A 36 5.79 -0.60 -1.40
C LEU A 36 5.60 -0.22 0.08
N VAL A 37 5.08 0.97 0.35
CA VAL A 37 4.82 1.44 1.71
C VAL A 37 3.79 0.58 2.44
N ALA A 38 2.78 0.07 1.74
CA ALA A 38 1.84 -0.89 2.31
C ALA A 38 2.55 -2.21 2.64
N PHE A 39 3.26 -2.79 1.67
CA PHE A 39 4.04 -4.01 1.82
C PHE A 39 5.01 -3.95 3.00
N LEU A 40 5.76 -2.86 3.17
CA LEU A 40 6.71 -2.70 4.29
C LEU A 40 6.04 -2.68 5.67
N GLN A 41 4.75 -2.33 5.74
CA GLN A 41 3.99 -2.24 7.00
C GLN A 41 3.13 -3.48 7.27
N GLU A 42 3.09 -4.45 6.34
CA GLU A 42 2.39 -5.71 6.52
C GLU A 42 3.22 -6.70 7.34
N HIS A 43 2.56 -7.62 8.05
CA HIS A 43 3.25 -8.68 8.79
C HIS A 43 3.22 -9.98 7.99
N VAL A 44 4.36 -10.36 7.40
CA VAL A 44 4.51 -11.61 6.63
C VAL A 44 4.08 -12.84 7.46
N ALA A 45 4.24 -12.81 8.78
CA ALA A 45 3.76 -13.83 9.72
C ALA A 45 2.25 -14.15 9.58
N THR A 46 1.45 -13.17 9.17
CA THR A 46 -0.03 -13.26 9.15
C THR A 46 -0.62 -13.73 7.82
N TYR A 47 0.21 -13.91 6.79
CA TYR A 47 -0.28 -14.27 5.47
C TYR A 47 -0.80 -15.70 5.41
N SER A 48 -1.91 -15.87 4.69
CA SER A 48 -2.29 -17.19 4.19
C SER A 48 -1.28 -17.67 3.15
N ALA A 49 -1.30 -18.96 2.80
CA ALA A 49 -0.42 -19.50 1.77
C ALA A 49 -0.59 -18.81 0.40
N GLY A 50 -1.83 -18.44 0.05
CA GLY A 50 -2.13 -17.73 -1.20
C GLY A 50 -1.63 -16.28 -1.19
N ASP A 51 -1.88 -15.57 -0.08
CA ASP A 51 -1.40 -14.18 0.07
C ASP A 51 0.13 -14.11 0.04
N TRP A 52 0.77 -15.09 0.69
CA TRP A 52 2.22 -15.26 0.68
C TRP A 52 2.76 -15.41 -0.76
N GLN A 53 2.16 -16.30 -1.55
CA GLN A 53 2.57 -16.50 -2.94
C GLN A 53 2.36 -15.24 -3.79
N ASN A 54 1.22 -14.58 -3.64
CA ASN A 54 0.92 -13.33 -4.37
C ASN A 54 1.92 -12.22 -4.04
N ARG A 55 2.22 -12.04 -2.75
CA ARG A 55 3.18 -11.03 -2.28
C ARG A 55 4.59 -11.32 -2.74
N TRP A 56 5.00 -12.58 -2.75
CA TRP A 56 6.31 -12.95 -3.29
C TRP A 56 6.44 -12.55 -4.77
N TRP A 57 5.46 -12.87 -5.62
CA TRP A 57 5.46 -12.46 -7.03
C TRP A 57 5.45 -10.94 -7.22
N GLU A 58 4.71 -10.21 -6.39
CA GLU A 58 4.71 -8.74 -6.42
C GLU A 58 6.06 -8.14 -6.04
N THR A 59 6.73 -8.66 -5.01
CA THR A 59 8.09 -8.23 -4.65
C THR A 59 9.07 -8.50 -5.79
N LEU A 60 9.03 -9.69 -6.38
CA LEU A 60 9.85 -10.02 -7.55
C LEU A 60 9.57 -9.10 -8.74
N ARG A 61 8.30 -8.79 -9.02
CA ARG A 61 7.90 -7.83 -10.04
C ARG A 61 8.44 -6.44 -9.73
N PHE A 62 8.32 -5.99 -8.49
CA PHE A 62 8.82 -4.70 -8.03
C PHE A 62 10.34 -4.58 -8.19
N CYS A 63 11.12 -5.63 -7.88
CA CYS A 63 12.57 -5.65 -8.11
C CYS A 63 12.94 -5.47 -9.60
N ARG A 64 12.11 -5.96 -10.53
CA ARG A 64 12.41 -5.87 -11.97
C ARG A 64 12.12 -4.50 -12.55
N ASP A 65 10.93 -3.99 -12.28
CA ASP A 65 10.50 -2.74 -12.90
C ASP A 65 9.53 -1.95 -12.05
N GLY A 66 9.50 -2.12 -10.71
CA GLY A 66 8.83 -1.22 -9.79
C GLY A 66 7.38 -0.88 -10.15
N GLY A 67 6.64 -1.78 -10.81
CA GLY A 67 5.29 -1.48 -11.28
C GLY A 67 5.21 -0.45 -12.40
N LEU A 68 6.26 -0.25 -13.20
CA LEU A 68 6.26 0.57 -14.41
C LEU A 68 5.23 0.04 -15.42
N GLY A 69 4.54 0.96 -16.08
CA GLY A 69 3.56 0.64 -17.12
C GLY A 69 4.19 -0.12 -18.29
N PRO A 70 3.38 -0.81 -19.12
CA PRO A 70 3.88 -1.61 -20.24
C PRO A 70 4.72 -0.81 -21.26
N GLU A 71 4.52 0.51 -21.30
CA GLU A 71 5.20 1.45 -22.22
C GLU A 71 6.54 1.97 -21.68
N GLU A 72 6.82 1.83 -20.38
CA GLU A 72 8.07 2.34 -19.79
C GLU A 72 9.19 1.31 -19.91
N PRO A 73 10.37 1.70 -20.42
CA PRO A 73 11.50 0.78 -20.55
C PRO A 73 11.86 0.24 -19.17
N ARG A 74 11.94 -1.09 -19.06
CA ARG A 74 12.34 -1.76 -17.81
C ARG A 74 13.70 -1.23 -17.39
N LEU A 75 13.75 -0.62 -16.20
CA LEU A 75 14.98 -0.09 -15.63
C LEU A 75 16.01 -1.22 -15.44
N SER A 76 15.53 -2.41 -15.10
CA SER A 76 16.33 -3.62 -14.96
C SER A 76 15.92 -4.71 -15.94
N ASN A 77 16.87 -5.11 -16.78
CA ASN A 77 16.76 -6.31 -17.62
C ASN A 77 17.40 -7.53 -16.95
N LEU A 78 17.34 -7.65 -15.61
CA LEU A 78 17.87 -8.78 -14.87
C LEU A 78 17.34 -10.12 -15.43
N ARG A 79 18.19 -10.79 -16.20
CA ARG A 79 18.00 -12.15 -16.74
C ARG A 79 18.80 -13.20 -15.96
N SER A 80 19.78 -12.79 -15.17
CA SER A 80 20.63 -13.70 -14.38
C SER A 80 21.07 -13.04 -13.07
N VAL A 81 20.61 -13.60 -11.95
CA VAL A 81 21.25 -13.41 -10.65
C VAL A 81 22.53 -14.24 -10.67
N THR A 82 23.69 -13.61 -10.49
CA THR A 82 24.96 -14.34 -10.54
C THR A 82 25.09 -15.13 -9.25
N ARG A 83 24.95 -16.46 -9.36
CA ARG A 83 25.10 -17.38 -8.24
C ARG A 83 26.56 -17.35 -7.77
N SER A 84 26.82 -16.71 -6.64
CA SER A 84 28.07 -16.93 -5.91
C SER A 84 28.00 -18.33 -5.29
N LEU A 85 28.77 -19.29 -5.77
CA LEU A 85 28.85 -20.63 -5.20
C LEU A 85 30.28 -21.17 -5.19
N PRO A 86 30.63 -21.96 -4.16
CA PRO A 86 30.56 -23.41 -4.32
C PRO A 86 29.96 -24.11 -3.10
N GLY A 87 28.92 -24.94 -3.29
CA GLY A 87 28.52 -25.90 -2.25
C GLY A 87 27.06 -26.30 -2.13
N ARG A 88 26.07 -25.39 -2.12
CA ARG A 88 24.65 -25.81 -1.98
C ARG A 88 23.59 -24.73 -2.20
N LEU A 89 22.40 -25.28 -2.48
CA LEU A 89 21.01 -24.78 -2.42
C LEU A 89 20.61 -23.68 -3.42
N ALA A 90 19.40 -23.85 -3.93
CA ALA A 90 18.76 -22.97 -4.91
C ALA A 90 18.58 -21.58 -4.29
N GLY A 91 19.02 -20.55 -5.02
CA GLY A 91 18.60 -19.19 -4.72
C GLY A 91 17.10 -19.01 -5.01
N PRO A 92 16.53 -17.84 -4.65
CA PRO A 92 15.12 -17.52 -4.91
C PRO A 92 14.72 -17.61 -6.40
N TYR A 93 15.71 -17.62 -7.31
CA TYR A 93 15.52 -17.88 -8.73
C TYR A 93 16.20 -19.18 -9.17
N ASP A 94 15.60 -20.30 -8.80
CA ASP A 94 15.65 -21.49 -9.63
C ASP A 94 14.63 -21.25 -10.77
N PRO A 95 15.03 -21.26 -12.05
CA PRO A 95 14.12 -21.02 -13.19
C PRO A 95 12.93 -21.99 -13.25
N ILE A 96 12.88 -23.01 -12.38
CA ILE A 96 11.83 -24.01 -12.29
C ILE A 96 10.90 -23.79 -11.08
N ARG A 97 11.19 -22.84 -10.19
CA ARG A 97 10.49 -22.73 -8.89
C ARG A 97 9.27 -21.81 -8.96
N LEU A 98 8.09 -22.43 -9.05
CA LEU A 98 6.78 -21.76 -9.09
C LEU A 98 6.26 -21.32 -7.71
N TYR A 99 6.89 -21.80 -6.63
CA TYR A 99 6.41 -21.58 -5.27
C TYR A 99 7.53 -21.13 -4.32
N PRO A 100 7.29 -20.06 -3.52
CA PRO A 100 8.23 -19.63 -2.50
C PRO A 100 8.33 -20.66 -1.37
N GLY A 101 9.52 -20.81 -0.79
CA GLY A 101 9.73 -21.61 0.43
C GLY A 101 10.15 -20.78 1.64
N PRO A 102 10.60 -21.45 2.72
CA PRO A 102 10.87 -20.80 4.00
C PRO A 102 11.93 -19.71 3.93
N ALA A 103 13.02 -19.92 3.18
CA ALA A 103 14.09 -18.94 3.01
C ALA A 103 13.61 -17.64 2.33
N ASP A 104 12.62 -17.74 1.42
CA ASP A 104 12.04 -16.57 0.75
C ASP A 104 11.23 -15.72 1.74
N ARG A 105 10.65 -16.36 2.77
CA ARG A 105 9.94 -15.69 3.86
C ARG A 105 10.88 -14.90 4.75
N GLU A 106 11.96 -15.54 5.19
CA GLU A 106 13.01 -14.87 5.97
C GLU A 106 13.60 -13.68 5.21
N TRP A 107 13.80 -13.84 3.90
CA TRP A 107 14.24 -12.76 3.03
C TRP A 107 13.26 -11.57 2.99
N MET A 108 11.97 -11.81 2.77
CA MET A 108 10.97 -10.73 2.76
C MET A 108 10.82 -10.07 4.13
N GLU A 109 10.87 -10.84 5.22
CA GLU A 109 10.86 -10.30 6.58
C GLU A 109 12.09 -9.41 6.84
N GLY A 110 13.26 -9.81 6.35
CA GLY A 110 14.48 -9.00 6.37
C GLY A 110 14.34 -7.69 5.59
N LEU A 111 13.79 -7.75 4.37
CA LEU A 111 13.49 -6.55 3.57
C LEU A 111 12.54 -5.61 4.30
N GLN A 112 11.43 -6.13 4.84
CA GLN A 112 10.46 -5.32 5.58
C GLN A 112 11.11 -4.65 6.80
N GLY A 113 11.85 -5.42 7.61
CA GLY A 113 12.48 -4.91 8.82
C GLY A 113 13.47 -3.77 8.55
N VAL A 114 14.39 -3.97 7.61
CA VAL A 114 15.41 -2.96 7.26
C VAL A 114 14.77 -1.72 6.64
N TRP A 115 13.91 -1.91 5.62
CA TRP A 115 13.40 -0.79 4.84
C TRP A 115 12.27 -0.03 5.54
N LEU A 116 11.46 -0.68 6.39
CA LEU A 116 10.44 0.03 7.17
C LEU A 116 11.09 1.04 8.11
N THR A 117 12.15 0.65 8.83
CA THR A 117 12.89 1.56 9.71
C THR A 117 13.49 2.73 8.93
N ASN A 118 14.09 2.46 7.78
CA ASN A 118 14.65 3.50 6.92
C ASN A 118 13.59 4.48 6.41
N VAL A 119 12.43 3.98 5.94
CA VAL A 119 11.33 4.82 5.46
C VAL A 119 10.69 5.61 6.62
N GLN A 120 10.58 5.03 7.81
CA GLN A 120 10.15 5.75 9.01
C GLN A 120 11.09 6.92 9.32
N HIS A 121 12.41 6.67 9.33
CA HIS A 121 13.42 7.70 9.55
C HIS A 121 13.31 8.82 8.50
N TYR A 122 13.17 8.47 7.23
CA TYR A 122 12.96 9.41 6.13
C TYR A 122 11.75 10.31 6.34
N VAL A 123 10.60 9.73 6.68
CA VAL A 123 9.36 10.49 6.90
C VAL A 123 9.46 11.44 8.10
N THR A 124 10.31 11.13 9.08
CA THR A 124 10.60 12.03 10.20
C THR A 124 11.67 13.10 9.91
N GLY A 125 12.13 13.22 8.66
CA GLY A 125 13.11 14.22 8.21
C GLY A 125 14.55 13.73 8.20
N GLY A 126 14.78 12.42 8.35
CA GLY A 126 16.09 11.81 8.24
C GLY A 126 16.46 11.42 6.80
N GLU A 127 17.67 10.90 6.64
CA GLU A 127 18.15 10.32 5.37
C GLU A 127 17.96 8.80 5.35
N VAL A 128 17.83 8.23 4.15
CA VAL A 128 17.80 6.77 3.96
C VAL A 128 19.22 6.29 3.69
N PRO A 129 19.85 5.52 4.59
CA PRO A 129 21.15 4.93 4.33
C PRO A 129 20.99 3.74 3.37
N THR A 130 21.68 3.79 2.24
CA THR A 130 21.55 2.78 1.17
C THR A 130 22.76 1.86 1.08
N GLY A 131 23.85 2.19 1.79
CA GLY A 131 25.14 1.50 1.72
C GLY A 131 25.77 1.59 0.33
N ASP A 132 26.94 0.97 0.18
CA ASP A 132 27.58 0.84 -1.13
C ASP A 132 26.85 -0.25 -1.94
N GLN A 133 26.09 0.20 -2.94
CA GLN A 133 25.32 -0.66 -3.84
C GLN A 133 26.05 -0.80 -5.18
N PRO A 134 26.49 -2.01 -5.59
CA PRO A 134 27.10 -2.21 -6.91
C PRO A 134 26.05 -2.06 -8.02
N VAL A 135 26.15 -0.97 -8.78
CA VAL A 135 25.27 -0.66 -9.91
C VAL A 135 26.07 -0.57 -11.21
N ASN A 136 25.62 -1.28 -12.23
CA ASN A 136 26.21 -1.26 -13.56
C ASN A 136 25.27 -0.57 -14.55
N PHE A 137 25.81 0.35 -15.33
CA PHE A 137 25.07 1.09 -16.34
C PHE A 137 25.46 0.61 -17.74
N LYS A 138 24.46 0.44 -18.61
CA LYS A 138 24.65 0.11 -20.02
C LYS A 138 23.87 1.08 -20.89
N VAL A 139 24.50 1.56 -21.95
CA VAL A 139 23.85 2.37 -22.99
C VAL A 139 23.95 1.59 -24.30
N GLN A 140 22.80 1.38 -24.95
CA GLN A 140 22.73 0.64 -26.21
C GLN A 140 22.28 1.56 -27.33
N LYS A 141 23.02 1.57 -28.44
CA LYS A 141 22.65 2.32 -29.64
C LYS A 141 21.30 1.82 -30.16
N GLY A 142 20.35 2.75 -30.35
CA GLY A 142 19.00 2.45 -30.85
C GLY A 142 17.96 2.11 -29.78
N THR A 143 18.34 2.12 -28.49
CA THR A 143 17.39 2.01 -27.38
C THR A 143 17.34 3.33 -26.62
N PRO A 144 16.17 3.96 -26.47
CA PRO A 144 16.06 5.16 -25.65
C PRO A 144 16.30 4.80 -24.18
N GLY A 145 17.22 5.51 -23.54
CA GLY A 145 17.47 5.43 -22.10
C GLY A 145 18.74 4.66 -21.69
N MET A 146 18.90 4.56 -20.37
CA MET A 146 20.00 3.86 -19.72
C MET A 146 19.47 2.57 -19.10
N VAL A 147 20.11 1.45 -19.41
CA VAL A 147 19.78 0.17 -18.77
C VAL A 147 20.61 0.06 -17.50
N VAL A 148 19.93 -0.17 -16.38
CA VAL A 148 20.58 -0.36 -15.09
C VAL A 148 20.56 -1.84 -14.75
N THR A 149 21.69 -2.34 -14.26
CA THR A 149 21.82 -3.74 -13.85
C THR A 149 22.50 -3.81 -12.49
N VAL A 150 21.96 -4.66 -11.63
CA VAL A 150 22.41 -4.89 -10.26
C VAL A 150 22.58 -6.39 -10.04
N PRO A 151 23.40 -6.84 -9.10
CA PRO A 151 23.79 -8.25 -9.03
C PRO A 151 22.72 -9.19 -8.45
N ASN A 152 21.76 -8.66 -7.67
CA ASN A 152 20.76 -9.44 -6.95
C ASN A 152 19.46 -8.63 -6.72
N ASP A 153 18.43 -9.30 -6.21
CA ASP A 153 17.11 -8.70 -5.98
C ASP A 153 17.11 -7.68 -4.83
N ASP A 154 17.95 -7.85 -3.82
CA ASP A 154 18.10 -6.87 -2.74
C ASP A 154 18.55 -5.51 -3.27
N ALA A 155 19.56 -5.53 -4.15
CA ALA A 155 20.06 -4.32 -4.78
C ALA A 155 19.04 -3.72 -5.74
N ALA A 156 18.25 -4.55 -6.41
CA ALA A 156 17.19 -4.10 -7.31
C ALA A 156 16.04 -3.44 -6.55
N PHE A 157 15.61 -4.07 -5.45
CA PHE A 157 14.63 -3.53 -4.52
C PHE A 157 15.08 -2.19 -3.96
N ALA A 158 16.32 -2.13 -3.45
CA ALA A 158 16.92 -0.92 -2.89
C ALA A 158 16.95 0.19 -3.93
N TYR A 159 17.51 -0.08 -5.12
CA TYR A 159 17.57 0.86 -6.23
C TYR A 159 16.20 1.43 -6.57
N GLN A 160 15.20 0.56 -6.77
CA GLN A 160 13.86 0.98 -7.13
C GLN A 160 13.20 1.81 -6.03
N LEU A 161 13.33 1.39 -4.77
CA LEU A 161 12.84 2.12 -3.60
C LEU A 161 13.44 3.52 -3.53
N ILE A 162 14.77 3.65 -3.66
CA ILE A 162 15.48 4.93 -3.58
C ILE A 162 14.99 5.87 -4.68
N HIS A 163 14.86 5.38 -5.91
CA HIS A 163 14.36 6.18 -7.02
C HIS A 163 12.92 6.67 -6.79
N LEU A 164 12.05 5.81 -6.26
CA LEU A 164 10.68 6.20 -5.94
C LEU A 164 10.61 7.18 -4.76
N LEU A 165 11.46 7.02 -3.75
CA LEU A 165 11.56 7.98 -2.64
C LEU A 165 12.13 9.33 -3.11
N ALA A 166 13.12 9.35 -4.00
CA ALA A 166 13.66 10.59 -4.54
C ALA A 166 12.59 11.37 -5.33
N GLU A 167 11.72 10.67 -6.06
CA GLU A 167 10.71 11.29 -6.91
C GLU A 167 9.41 11.65 -6.17
N PHE A 168 8.91 10.76 -5.31
CA PHE A 168 7.60 10.88 -4.66
C PHE A 168 7.67 10.91 -3.14
N GLY A 169 8.86 10.79 -2.55
CA GLY A 169 9.06 10.83 -1.10
C GLY A 169 8.52 12.08 -0.39
N PRO A 170 8.54 13.29 -0.97
CA PRO A 170 7.89 14.47 -0.37
C PRO A 170 6.38 14.33 -0.15
N ARG A 171 5.74 13.35 -0.81
CA ARG A 171 4.32 13.04 -0.63
C ARG A 171 4.08 11.99 0.46
N LEU A 172 5.13 11.36 1.00
CA LEU A 172 4.99 10.44 2.12
C LEU A 172 4.68 11.23 3.39
N GLY A 173 3.65 10.76 4.11
CA GLY A 173 3.27 11.30 5.40
C GLY A 173 3.04 10.19 6.41
N GLN A 174 3.07 10.55 7.68
CA GLN A 174 2.72 9.67 8.77
C GLN A 174 1.35 10.04 9.34
N CYS A 175 0.45 9.06 9.46
CA CYS A 175 -0.90 9.31 9.95
C CYS A 175 -0.87 9.77 11.41
N ARG A 176 -1.46 10.93 11.71
CA ARG A 176 -1.50 11.48 13.08
C ARG A 176 -2.30 10.64 14.08
N TYR A 177 -3.12 9.69 13.62
CA TYR A 177 -3.94 8.84 14.48
C TYR A 177 -3.34 7.45 14.70
N CYS A 178 -3.00 6.75 13.62
CA CYS A 178 -2.56 5.34 13.66
C CYS A 178 -1.10 5.13 13.29
N THR A 179 -0.32 6.22 13.13
CA THR A 179 1.11 6.23 12.79
C THR A 179 1.53 5.51 11.50
N THR A 180 0.58 4.95 10.76
CA THR A 180 0.79 4.35 9.43
C THR A 180 1.36 5.37 8.46
N ILE A 181 2.41 4.98 7.75
CA ILE A 181 2.99 5.74 6.65
C ILE A 181 2.09 5.57 5.43
N TYR A 182 1.81 6.66 4.72
CA TYR A 182 0.99 6.64 3.52
C TYR A 182 1.52 7.61 2.47
N LEU A 183 1.25 7.29 1.21
CA LEU A 183 1.44 8.24 0.12
C LEU A 183 0.24 9.18 0.04
N ALA A 184 0.48 10.47 0.21
CA ALA A 184 -0.54 11.48 0.15
C ALA A 184 -0.89 11.83 -1.31
N GLY A 185 -2.20 11.89 -1.60
CA GLY A 185 -2.69 12.46 -2.87
C GLY A 185 -2.60 13.99 -2.90
N ARG A 186 -2.51 14.63 -1.73
CA ARG A 186 -2.39 16.09 -1.55
C ARG A 186 -1.45 16.38 -0.40
N SER A 187 -0.71 17.48 -0.46
CA SER A 187 0.27 17.89 0.56
C SER A 187 -0.34 18.20 1.93
N ASP A 188 -1.63 18.57 1.98
CA ASP A 188 -2.36 18.93 3.20
C ASP A 188 -2.95 17.73 3.96
N LYS A 189 -2.90 16.53 3.36
CA LYS A 189 -3.52 15.34 3.95
C LYS A 189 -2.76 14.91 5.20
N LEU A 190 -3.43 14.90 6.36
CA LEU A 190 -2.85 14.56 7.67
C LEU A 190 -3.18 13.13 8.18
N TYR A 191 -4.09 12.43 7.51
CA TYR A 191 -4.59 11.12 7.93
C TYR A 191 -4.62 10.17 6.75
N CYS A 192 -4.24 8.90 6.95
CA CYS A 192 -4.23 7.90 5.87
C CYS A 192 -5.64 7.64 5.31
N ALA A 193 -6.66 7.63 6.17
CA ALA A 193 -8.06 7.36 5.84
C ALA A 193 -9.04 8.28 6.60
N ALA A 194 -10.26 8.46 6.06
CA ALA A 194 -11.32 9.25 6.68
C ALA A 194 -11.70 8.73 8.08
N VAL A 195 -11.63 7.42 8.31
CA VAL A 195 -11.88 6.80 9.63
C VAL A 195 -10.88 7.31 10.67
N CYS A 196 -9.59 7.43 10.32
CA CYS A 196 -8.57 7.94 11.23
C CYS A 196 -8.82 9.41 11.60
N GLN A 197 -9.24 10.23 10.63
CA GLN A 197 -9.64 11.61 10.87
C GLN A 197 -10.85 11.69 11.82
N ALA A 198 -11.88 10.86 11.59
CA ALA A 198 -13.07 10.82 12.43
C ALA A 198 -12.77 10.36 13.86
N MET A 199 -11.87 9.38 14.04
CA MET A 199 -11.46 8.90 15.36
C MET A 199 -10.64 9.95 16.11
N GLN A 200 -9.74 10.66 15.43
CA GLN A 200 -9.01 11.78 16.04
C GLN A 200 -9.95 12.90 16.45
N TYR A 201 -10.93 13.24 15.62
CA TYR A 201 -11.95 14.23 15.96
C TYR A 201 -12.74 13.86 17.23
N LYS A 202 -13.18 12.59 17.33
CA LYS A 202 -13.88 12.07 18.53
C LYS A 202 -13.02 12.13 19.80
N ARG A 203 -11.70 11.92 19.69
CA ARG A 203 -10.76 12.05 20.81
C ARG A 203 -10.57 13.50 21.25
N ALA A 204 -10.50 14.43 20.30
CA ALA A 204 -10.34 15.87 20.57
C ALA A 204 -11.63 16.54 21.08
N HIS A 205 -12.79 16.00 20.68
CA HIS A 205 -14.12 16.45 21.12
C HIS A 205 -14.83 15.30 21.83
N PRO A 206 -14.32 14.85 23.00
CA PRO A 206 -15.02 13.85 23.78
C PRO A 206 -16.40 14.42 24.08
N LYS A 207 -17.46 13.70 23.67
CA LYS A 207 -18.83 14.09 24.04
C LYS A 207 -18.84 14.20 25.56
N THR A 208 -18.97 15.42 26.08
CA THR A 208 -19.26 15.67 27.47
C THR A 208 -20.52 14.86 27.79
N GLN A 209 -20.35 13.79 28.57
CA GLN A 209 -21.48 13.08 29.15
C GLN A 209 -22.08 13.98 30.23
N GLY A 210 -22.89 14.95 29.82
CA GLY A 210 -23.70 15.81 30.66
C GLY A 210 -24.63 16.59 29.73
N ALA A 211 -25.95 16.53 29.80
CA ALA A 211 -26.83 16.15 30.89
C ALA A 211 -27.85 15.11 30.39
N LYS A 212 -28.15 14.12 31.23
CA LYS A 212 -29.41 13.38 31.12
C LYS A 212 -30.54 14.40 31.05
N THR A 213 -31.26 14.39 29.94
CA THR A 213 -32.51 15.09 29.71
C THR A 213 -33.38 14.96 30.97
N ARG A 214 -33.55 16.07 31.70
CA ARG A 214 -34.58 16.16 32.74
C ARG A 214 -35.91 15.92 32.03
N LYS A 215 -36.53 14.76 32.29
CA LYS A 215 -37.88 14.45 31.84
C LYS A 215 -38.81 15.61 32.22
N PRO A 216 -39.66 16.12 31.31
CA PRO A 216 -40.70 17.05 31.72
C PRO A 216 -41.69 16.31 32.63
N THR A 217 -41.81 16.78 33.86
CA THR A 217 -42.80 16.31 34.83
C THR A 217 -44.18 16.81 34.39
N VAL A 218 -44.92 16.00 33.63
CA VAL A 218 -46.33 16.27 33.34
C VAL A 218 -47.16 15.93 34.58
N LYS A 219 -47.45 16.93 35.41
CA LYS A 219 -48.49 16.89 36.44
C LYS A 219 -49.78 17.47 35.86
N GLY A 220 -50.86 16.69 35.83
CA GLY A 220 -52.23 17.22 35.75
C GLY A 220 -53.22 16.39 34.93
N LYS A 221 -53.85 15.38 35.56
CA LYS A 221 -55.10 14.72 35.12
C LYS A 221 -56.27 15.71 35.21
N THR A 222 -57.21 15.78 34.27
CA THR A 222 -58.60 15.21 34.26
C THR A 222 -59.38 15.98 33.17
N LYS A 223 -60.42 15.52 32.45
CA LYS A 223 -61.35 14.37 32.47
C LYS A 223 -62.00 14.25 31.06
N PRO A 224 -62.64 13.11 30.71
CA PRO A 224 -63.33 12.90 29.43
C PRO A 224 -64.84 13.20 29.52
N THR A 225 -65.46 13.73 28.46
CA THR A 225 -66.92 13.63 28.24
C THR A 225 -67.29 13.75 26.76
N LEU A 226 -67.97 12.70 26.25
CA LEU A 226 -68.78 12.72 25.04
C LEU A 226 -69.97 13.70 25.21
N ASN A 227 -70.43 14.31 24.11
CA ASN A 227 -71.83 14.16 23.70
C ASN A 227 -72.14 14.65 22.26
N LYS A 228 -72.82 13.78 21.53
CA LYS A 228 -73.64 14.06 20.34
C LYS A 228 -74.80 15.01 20.70
N ARG A 229 -75.16 15.93 19.80
CA ARG A 229 -76.50 16.06 19.17
C ARG A 229 -76.55 17.30 18.28
N GLY A 230 -77.21 17.14 17.14
CA GLY A 230 -77.18 18.10 16.04
C GLY A 230 -78.18 19.25 16.12
N LYS A 231 -78.15 20.10 15.10
CA LYS A 231 -79.35 20.59 14.40
C LYS A 231 -78.96 21.35 13.13
N ARG A 232 -79.86 21.22 12.16
CA ARG A 232 -79.88 21.73 10.78
C ARG A 232 -80.09 23.25 10.68
N HIS A 233 -79.69 23.80 9.53
CA HIS A 233 -80.37 24.76 8.61
C HIS A 233 -79.27 25.63 7.95
N GLY A 234 -79.22 25.93 6.65
CA GLY A 234 -80.05 25.60 5.49
C GLY A 234 -79.44 26.20 4.21
N THR A 235 -79.82 25.60 3.08
CA THR A 235 -80.14 26.21 1.76
C THR A 235 -79.22 27.24 1.08
N LYS A 236 -78.70 26.82 -0.09
CA LYS A 236 -78.78 27.42 -1.46
C LYS A 236 -77.72 26.65 -2.30
N ARG A 237 -77.97 26.04 -3.46
CA ARG A 237 -78.96 26.09 -4.53
C ARG A 237 -79.16 24.67 -5.08
#